data_AF-A0A1X0G899-F1
#
_entry.id   AF-A0A1X0G899-F1
#
_cell.length_a   1.000
_cell.length_b   1.000
_cell.length_c   1.000
_cell.angle_alpha   90.00
_cell.angle_beta   90.00
_cell.angle_gamma   90.00
#
_symmetry.space_group_name_H-M   'P 1'
#
loop_
_entity.id
_entity.type
_entity.pdbx_description
1 polymer ?
#
loop_
_entity_poly.entity_id
_entity_poly.type
_entity_poly.pdbx_seq_one_letter_code
_entity_poly.pdbx_strand_id
1 'polypeptide(L)'
;RLRAAAAWVRMMFAIVPLPVGARADDQHGLGHEIAHTANQFAGPYQVPDANFGWSARDACYCYGSFVLEDDEALVITHRPPSCRFWNLVVWNQFMATYGDPQDSAARSSLNNHSAVPNSDGSVTVVLSNQITAHPNSLTTLGYPRGNLAFRWFLADEVPGRPEVQLVKLPDAPSSVT
;
A
#
# COMPACT_ATOMS: atom_id res chain seq x y z
N ARG A 1 -11.20 -32.29 -19.32
CA ARG A 1 -9.80 -32.52 -19.79
C ARG A 1 -8.94 -31.24 -19.84
N LEU A 2 -9.38 -30.12 -19.25
CA LEU A 2 -8.58 -28.88 -19.19
C LEU A 2 -8.28 -28.40 -17.75
N ARG A 3 -8.41 -29.28 -16.74
CA ARG A 3 -8.22 -28.89 -15.33
C ARG A 3 -6.80 -28.38 -15.05
N ALA A 4 -5.78 -29.01 -15.63
CA ALA A 4 -4.39 -28.59 -15.49
C ALA A 4 -4.12 -27.23 -16.16
N ALA A 5 -4.64 -27.01 -17.37
CA ALA A 5 -4.52 -25.74 -18.07
C ALA A 5 -5.28 -24.62 -17.33
N ALA A 6 -6.49 -24.90 -16.84
CA ALA A 6 -7.25 -23.94 -16.04
C ALA A 6 -6.58 -23.61 -14.71
N ALA A 7 -5.99 -24.60 -14.03
CA ALA A 7 -5.21 -24.38 -12.81
C ALA A 7 -3.95 -23.53 -13.10
N TRP A 8 -3.25 -23.81 -14.19
CA TRP A 8 -2.08 -23.03 -14.61
C TRP A 8 -2.44 -21.58 -14.96
N VAL A 9 -3.53 -21.36 -15.70
CA VAL A 9 -4.04 -20.00 -16.01
C VAL A 9 -4.43 -19.27 -14.72
N ARG A 10 -5.17 -19.90 -13.81
CA ARG A 10 -5.52 -19.32 -12.50
C ARG A 10 -4.28 -18.96 -11.68
N MET A 11 -3.27 -19.82 -11.69
CA MET A 11 -2.00 -19.59 -11.01
C MET A 11 -1.24 -18.39 -11.60
N MET A 12 -1.18 -18.26 -12.92
CA MET A 12 -0.52 -17.11 -13.56
C MET A 12 -1.25 -15.79 -13.25
N PHE A 13 -2.58 -15.80 -13.24
CA PHE A 13 -3.38 -14.62 -12.85
C PHE A 13 -3.35 -14.32 -11.34
N ALA A 14 -3.02 -15.27 -10.48
CA ALA A 14 -2.83 -15.04 -9.04
C ALA A 14 -1.46 -14.43 -8.71
N ILE A 15 -0.45 -14.64 -9.56
CA ILE A 15 0.91 -14.11 -9.39
C ILE A 15 1.01 -12.66 -9.87
N VAL A 16 0.36 -12.35 -10.99
CA VAL A 16 0.37 -11.01 -11.56
C VAL A 16 -0.82 -10.24 -10.99
N PRO A 17 -0.62 -9.23 -10.12
CA PRO A 17 -1.75 -8.42 -9.67
C PRO A 17 -2.40 -7.78 -10.89
N LEU A 18 -3.70 -8.05 -11.04
CA LEU A 18 -4.48 -7.49 -12.13
C LEU A 18 -4.40 -5.96 -12.07
N PRO A 19 -4.26 -5.31 -13.23
CA PRO A 19 -4.11 -3.86 -13.30
C PRO A 19 -5.29 -3.19 -12.62
N VAL A 20 -4.99 -2.18 -11.80
CA VAL A 20 -5.86 -1.10 -11.32
C VAL A 20 -7.31 -1.24 -11.74
N GLY A 21 -8.16 -1.67 -10.78
CA GLY A 21 -9.62 -1.53 -10.84
C GLY A 21 -10.35 -2.29 -11.94
N ALA A 22 -10.67 -3.57 -11.69
CA ALA A 22 -11.81 -4.23 -12.32
C ALA A 22 -12.60 -4.99 -11.24
N ARG A 23 -13.90 -4.71 -11.11
CA ARG A 23 -14.82 -5.39 -10.18
C ARG A 23 -14.75 -6.91 -10.39
N ALA A 24 -14.22 -7.64 -9.41
CA ALA A 24 -14.46 -9.07 -9.26
C ALA A 24 -15.25 -9.30 -7.97
N ASP A 25 -16.37 -10.02 -8.06
CA ASP A 25 -17.21 -10.37 -6.91
C ASP A 25 -16.64 -11.52 -6.08
N ASP A 26 -15.53 -12.14 -6.52
CA ASP A 26 -14.85 -13.24 -5.84
C ASP A 26 -13.55 -12.77 -5.17
N GLN A 27 -13.43 -13.04 -3.87
CA GLN A 27 -12.19 -12.90 -3.10
C GLN A 27 -11.17 -13.93 -3.63
N HIS A 28 -10.12 -13.45 -4.31
CA HIS A 28 -9.04 -14.25 -4.87
C HIS A 28 -8.08 -14.73 -3.77
N GLY A 29 -8.40 -15.86 -3.12
CA GLY A 29 -7.64 -16.41 -1.99
C GLY A 29 -6.19 -16.89 -2.24
N LEU A 30 -5.55 -16.54 -3.36
CA LEU A 30 -4.22 -17.05 -3.75
C LEU A 30 -3.21 -15.95 -4.16
N GLY A 31 -3.53 -14.66 -4.05
CA GLY A 31 -2.67 -13.57 -4.52
C GLY A 31 -2.79 -12.26 -3.74
N HIS A 32 -2.03 -11.25 -4.15
CA HIS A 32 -2.15 -9.89 -3.63
C HIS A 32 -3.39 -9.19 -4.21
N GLU A 33 -4.31 -8.76 -3.34
CA GLU A 33 -5.53 -8.04 -3.74
C GLU A 33 -5.42 -6.55 -3.46
N ILE A 34 -5.82 -5.72 -4.42
CA ILE A 34 -6.07 -4.29 -4.25
C ILE A 34 -7.57 -4.03 -4.15
N ALA A 35 -7.98 -2.94 -3.48
CA ALA A 35 -9.34 -2.48 -3.63
C ALA A 35 -9.60 -2.21 -5.12
N HIS A 36 -10.68 -2.76 -5.68
CA HIS A 36 -11.11 -2.47 -7.06
C HIS A 36 -11.63 -1.02 -7.24
N THR A 37 -11.26 -0.12 -6.32
CA THR A 37 -11.61 1.29 -6.27
C THR A 37 -10.32 2.08 -6.07
N ALA A 38 -10.14 3.15 -6.84
CA ALA A 38 -8.98 4.02 -6.72
C ALA A 38 -8.91 4.66 -5.32
N ASN A 39 -7.70 4.99 -4.86
CA ASN A 39 -7.46 5.70 -3.60
C ASN A 39 -8.01 4.95 -2.37
N GLN A 40 -8.05 3.61 -2.44
CA GLN A 40 -8.56 2.73 -1.39
C GLN A 40 -7.61 1.55 -1.18
N PHE A 41 -7.64 0.99 0.04
CA PHE A 41 -6.97 -0.25 0.40
C PHE A 41 -7.95 -1.43 0.40
N ALA A 42 -7.46 -2.60 -0.01
CA ALA A 42 -8.14 -3.88 0.21
C ALA A 42 -8.17 -4.21 1.71
N GLY A 43 -8.85 -5.30 2.06
CA GLY A 43 -8.73 -5.88 3.39
C GLY A 43 -7.29 -6.36 3.65
N PRO A 44 -6.69 -6.05 4.82
CA PRO A 44 -5.44 -6.68 5.23
C PRO A 44 -5.63 -8.18 5.42
N TYR A 45 -4.59 -8.95 5.12
CA TYR A 45 -4.65 -10.40 5.25
C TYR A 45 -3.29 -11.00 5.66
N GLN A 46 -3.36 -12.11 6.38
CA GLN A 46 -2.23 -12.95 6.71
C GLN A 46 -1.86 -13.81 5.49
N VAL A 47 -0.58 -13.88 5.14
CA VAL A 47 -0.13 -14.75 4.05
C VAL A 47 -0.50 -16.21 4.37
N PRO A 48 -1.25 -16.89 3.50
CA PRO A 48 -1.61 -18.29 3.71
C PRO A 48 -0.40 -19.23 3.64
N ASP A 49 -0.57 -20.43 4.20
CA ASP A 49 0.45 -21.46 4.19
C ASP A 49 0.90 -21.84 2.76
N ALA A 50 -0.03 -21.88 1.82
CA ALA A 50 0.25 -22.03 0.40
C ALA A 50 0.05 -20.66 -0.26
N ASN A 51 1.14 -20.05 -0.73
CA ASN A 51 1.10 -18.78 -1.44
C ASN A 51 1.85 -18.85 -2.77
N PHE A 52 1.60 -17.88 -3.63
CA PHE A 52 2.36 -17.65 -4.85
C PHE A 52 3.13 -16.34 -4.75
N GLY A 53 4.26 -16.23 -5.46
CA GLY A 53 5.07 -15.00 -5.49
C GLY A 53 6.09 -14.85 -4.36
N TRP A 54 6.43 -15.93 -3.65
CA TRP A 54 7.45 -15.96 -2.59
C TRP A 54 7.15 -15.00 -1.42
N SER A 55 5.88 -14.76 -1.10
CA SER A 55 5.51 -13.92 0.03
C SER A 55 5.98 -14.54 1.35
N ALA A 56 6.50 -13.71 2.25
CA ALA A 56 6.93 -14.17 3.57
C ALA A 56 5.71 -14.65 4.38
N ARG A 57 5.72 -15.90 4.84
CA ARG A 57 4.64 -16.45 5.68
C ARG A 57 4.42 -15.66 6.95
N ASP A 58 5.48 -15.06 7.48
CA ASP A 58 5.43 -14.30 8.73
C ASP A 58 4.95 -12.85 8.53
N ALA A 59 4.37 -12.55 7.37
CA ALA A 59 3.91 -11.21 7.03
C ALA A 59 2.39 -11.14 6.80
N CYS A 60 1.81 -10.05 7.29
CA CYS A 60 0.53 -9.53 6.84
C CYS A 60 0.76 -8.50 5.74
N TYR A 61 -0.15 -8.44 4.77
CA TYR A 61 -0.13 -7.44 3.70
C TYR A 61 -1.46 -6.70 3.61
N CYS A 62 -1.39 -5.47 3.12
CA CYS A 62 -2.56 -4.71 2.69
C CYS A 62 -2.16 -3.86 1.49
N TYR A 63 -2.81 -4.10 0.35
CA TYR A 63 -2.52 -3.36 -0.86
C TYR A 63 -3.62 -2.35 -1.15
N GLY A 64 -3.19 -1.20 -1.66
CA GLY A 64 -4.05 -0.15 -2.16
C GLY A 64 -3.55 0.38 -3.48
N SER A 65 -4.27 1.36 -4.00
CA SER A 65 -3.86 2.10 -5.19
C SER A 65 -4.01 3.59 -4.95
N PHE A 66 -3.29 4.39 -5.74
CA PHE A 66 -3.52 5.82 -5.82
C PHE A 66 -3.75 6.24 -7.27
N VAL A 67 -4.60 7.24 -7.44
CA VAL A 67 -4.82 8.02 -8.66
C VAL A 67 -5.03 9.46 -8.18
N LEU A 68 -4.08 10.34 -8.45
CA LEU A 68 -4.07 11.71 -7.93
C LEU A 68 -3.84 12.70 -9.07
N GLU A 69 -4.61 13.78 -9.05
CA GLU A 69 -4.29 14.99 -9.82
C GLU A 69 -3.15 15.77 -9.13
N ASP A 70 -2.56 16.74 -9.85
CA ASP A 70 -1.38 17.48 -9.37
C ASP A 70 -1.64 18.34 -8.12
N ASP A 71 -2.89 18.68 -7.85
CA ASP A 71 -3.33 19.49 -6.70
C ASP A 71 -3.99 18.65 -5.59
N GLU A 72 -3.86 17.32 -5.65
CA GLU A 72 -4.45 16.39 -4.69
C GLU A 72 -3.40 15.70 -3.81
N ALA A 73 -3.85 15.30 -2.61
CA ALA A 73 -3.11 14.46 -1.70
C ALA A 73 -3.99 13.35 -1.15
N LEU A 74 -3.41 12.16 -0.98
CA LEU A 74 -4.03 11.06 -0.28
C LEU A 74 -3.51 11.02 1.16
N VAL A 75 -4.38 11.32 2.11
CA VAL A 75 -4.11 11.20 3.54
C VAL A 75 -4.46 9.78 3.96
N ILE A 76 -3.48 9.05 4.49
CA ILE A 76 -3.62 7.65 4.88
C ILE A 76 -3.34 7.56 6.38
N THR A 77 -4.34 7.15 7.16
CA THR A 77 -4.20 6.95 8.61
C THR A 77 -4.19 5.46 8.91
N HIS A 78 -3.14 5.02 9.59
CA HIS A 78 -2.93 3.62 9.96
C HIS A 78 -2.65 3.52 11.46
N ARG A 79 -3.26 2.55 12.15
CA ARG A 79 -2.89 2.17 13.51
C ARG A 79 -1.98 0.94 13.46
N PRO A 80 -0.67 1.08 13.74
CA PRO A 80 0.24 -0.06 13.72
C PRO A 80 -0.14 -1.13 14.74
N PRO A 81 -0.12 -2.42 14.37
CA PRO A 81 -0.21 -3.51 15.34
C PRO A 81 1.09 -3.59 16.15
N SER A 82 1.07 -4.37 17.23
CA SER A 82 2.31 -4.93 17.78
C SER A 82 2.96 -5.82 16.72
N CYS A 83 4.14 -5.42 16.26
CA CYS A 83 4.91 -6.16 15.26
C CYS A 83 6.40 -5.77 15.32
N ARG A 84 7.27 -6.61 14.73
CA ARG A 84 8.71 -6.34 14.72
C ARG A 84 9.10 -5.24 13.75
N PHE A 85 8.39 -5.18 12.62
CA PHE A 85 8.64 -4.23 11.53
C PHE A 85 7.37 -4.04 10.71
N TRP A 86 7.14 -2.81 10.27
CA TRP A 86 6.17 -2.53 9.23
C TRP A 86 6.69 -1.45 8.28
N ASN A 87 6.21 -1.49 7.04
CA ASN A 87 6.44 -0.41 6.09
C ASN A 87 5.24 -0.16 5.18
N LEU A 88 5.16 1.07 4.69
CA LEU A 88 4.36 1.47 3.53
C LEU A 88 5.31 1.81 2.38
N VAL A 89 5.05 1.25 1.21
CA VAL A 89 5.84 1.52 -0.01
C VAL A 89 4.92 2.01 -1.12
N VAL A 90 5.38 3.04 -1.82
CA VAL A 90 4.78 3.57 -3.05
C VAL A 90 5.46 2.92 -4.25
N TRP A 91 4.62 2.40 -5.14
CA TRP A 91 5.03 1.80 -6.40
C TRP A 91 4.33 2.45 -7.57
N ASN A 92 4.99 2.42 -8.73
CA ASN A 92 4.30 2.63 -9.98
C ASN A 92 3.36 1.46 -10.31
N GLN A 93 2.62 1.58 -11.42
CA GLN A 93 1.68 0.55 -11.87
C GLN A 93 2.31 -0.82 -12.16
N PHE A 94 3.64 -0.89 -12.26
CA PHE A 94 4.41 -2.11 -12.51
C PHE A 94 5.10 -2.65 -11.24
N MET A 95 4.67 -2.20 -10.05
CA MET A 95 5.22 -2.61 -8.75
C MET A 95 6.71 -2.29 -8.58
N ALA A 96 7.20 -1.26 -9.26
CA ALA A 96 8.57 -0.77 -9.11
C ALA A 96 8.57 0.57 -8.37
N THR A 97 9.50 0.72 -7.44
CA THR A 97 9.91 2.02 -6.93
C THR A 97 11.01 2.56 -7.84
N TYR A 98 10.91 3.82 -8.23
CA TYR A 98 11.91 4.53 -9.03
C TYR A 98 12.27 5.84 -8.34
N GLY A 99 13.51 6.29 -8.45
CA GLY A 99 13.97 7.53 -7.83
C GLY A 99 15.39 7.38 -7.32
N ASP A 100 16.14 8.47 -7.31
CA ASP A 100 17.45 8.52 -6.69
C ASP A 100 17.26 8.47 -5.16
N PRO A 101 17.78 7.45 -4.45
CA PRO A 101 17.66 7.38 -3.00
C PRO A 101 18.41 8.50 -2.26
N GLN A 102 19.31 9.24 -2.94
CA GLN A 102 19.92 10.47 -2.40
C GLN A 102 19.07 11.72 -2.62
N ASP A 103 18.03 11.66 -3.46
CA ASP A 103 17.12 12.78 -3.64
C ASP A 103 16.10 12.85 -2.50
N SER A 104 16.30 13.80 -1.60
CA SER A 104 15.38 14.08 -0.50
C SER A 104 13.96 14.46 -0.97
N ALA A 105 13.77 14.84 -2.24
CA ALA A 105 12.47 15.08 -2.84
C ALA A 105 11.75 13.81 -3.32
N ALA A 106 12.40 12.63 -3.26
CA ALA A 106 11.91 11.37 -3.80
C ALA A 106 11.64 10.29 -2.72
N ARG A 107 11.01 10.66 -1.59
CA ARG A 107 10.68 9.70 -0.53
C ARG A 107 9.47 8.85 -0.90
N SER A 108 9.68 7.56 -1.14
CA SER A 108 8.66 6.61 -1.60
C SER A 108 8.34 5.50 -0.61
N SER A 109 8.93 5.53 0.58
CA SER A 109 8.59 4.57 1.64
C SER A 109 8.71 5.16 3.04
N LEU A 110 7.95 4.56 3.95
CA LEU A 110 7.91 4.86 5.38
C LEU A 110 7.93 3.54 6.15
N ASN A 111 8.53 3.53 7.33
CA ASN A 111 8.54 2.35 8.20
C ASN A 111 8.44 2.73 9.68
N ASN A 112 8.29 1.74 10.56
CA ASN A 112 8.16 1.92 12.00
C ASN A 112 9.36 2.61 12.69
N HIS A 113 10.51 2.69 12.04
CA HIS A 113 11.68 3.41 12.57
C HIS A 113 11.67 4.90 12.22
N SER A 114 11.16 5.25 11.03
CA SER A 114 11.20 6.62 10.47
C SER A 114 9.86 7.35 10.52
N ALA A 115 8.78 6.65 10.89
CA ALA A 115 7.47 7.23 11.08
C ALA A 115 7.40 8.04 12.38
N VAL A 116 6.78 9.21 12.30
CA VAL A 116 6.42 10.02 13.47
C VAL A 116 4.94 9.73 13.79
N PRO A 117 4.64 9.10 14.95
CA PRO A 117 3.27 8.79 15.31
C PRO A 117 2.51 10.05 15.76
N ASN A 118 1.19 9.99 15.63
CA ASN A 118 0.25 10.87 16.30
C ASN A 118 0.23 10.56 17.81
N SER A 119 -0.36 11.48 18.59
CA SER A 119 -0.50 11.41 20.04
C SER A 119 -1.28 10.18 20.52
N ASP A 120 -2.18 9.63 19.69
CA ASP A 120 -2.95 8.42 19.96
C ASP A 120 -2.26 7.12 19.49
N GLY A 121 -1.02 7.22 19.00
CA GLY A 121 -0.23 6.11 18.48
C GLY A 121 -0.55 5.68 17.05
N SER A 122 -1.53 6.30 16.38
CA SER A 122 -1.72 6.12 14.93
C SER A 122 -0.62 6.83 14.14
N VAL A 123 -0.52 6.56 12.85
CA VAL A 123 0.42 7.20 11.92
C VAL A 123 -0.38 7.74 10.74
N THR A 124 -0.28 9.05 10.54
CA THR A 124 -0.80 9.71 9.34
C THR A 124 0.30 9.84 8.30
N VAL A 125 0.04 9.44 7.06
CA VAL A 125 0.92 9.58 5.89
C VAL A 125 0.25 10.50 4.90
N VAL A 126 1.01 11.42 4.31
CA VAL A 126 0.53 12.30 3.24
C VAL A 126 1.24 11.93 1.95
N LEU A 127 0.50 11.38 0.99
CA LEU A 127 1.00 11.02 -0.34
C LEU A 127 0.56 12.07 -1.37
N SER A 128 1.51 12.66 -2.09
CA SER A 128 1.26 13.66 -3.13
C SER A 128 2.32 13.61 -4.23
N ASN A 129 2.21 14.42 -5.28
CA ASN A 129 3.25 14.51 -6.32
C ASN A 129 4.59 15.09 -5.83
N GLN A 130 4.59 15.77 -4.68
CA GLN A 130 5.74 16.44 -4.07
C GLN A 130 5.82 16.19 -2.56
N ILE A 131 6.97 16.47 -1.95
CA ILE A 131 7.13 16.45 -0.50
C ILE A 131 6.36 17.60 0.13
N THR A 132 5.57 17.29 1.16
CA THR A 132 4.84 18.25 1.98
C THR A 132 5.57 18.54 3.29
N ALA A 133 5.07 19.49 4.08
CA ALA A 133 5.59 19.78 5.41
C ALA A 133 5.37 18.63 6.42
N HIS A 134 4.46 17.69 6.15
CA HIS A 134 4.16 16.60 7.05
C HIS A 134 5.40 15.69 7.24
N PRO A 135 5.78 15.31 8.47
CA PRO A 135 7.00 14.51 8.71
C PRO A 135 6.97 13.12 8.06
N ASN A 136 5.76 12.61 7.81
CA ASN A 136 5.52 11.34 7.13
C ASN A 136 5.14 11.51 5.65
N SER A 137 5.54 12.62 5.00
CA SER A 137 5.23 12.83 3.58
C SER A 137 5.91 11.78 2.70
N LEU A 138 5.17 11.25 1.73
CA LEU A 138 5.67 10.41 0.64
C LEU A 138 5.30 11.03 -0.70
N THR A 139 6.07 10.71 -1.75
CA THR A 139 5.79 11.17 -3.11
C THR A 139 5.31 10.04 -4.00
N THR A 140 4.49 10.38 -4.99
CA THR A 140 4.09 9.47 -6.08
C THR A 140 5.19 9.25 -7.11
N LEU A 141 6.38 9.83 -6.88
CA LEU A 141 7.55 9.74 -7.77
C LEU A 141 7.24 10.20 -9.20
N GLY A 142 6.39 11.21 -9.33
CA GLY A 142 5.97 11.78 -10.62
C GLY A 142 4.96 10.92 -11.39
N TYR A 143 4.44 9.84 -10.81
CA TYR A 143 3.37 9.05 -11.42
C TYR A 143 2.00 9.59 -11.00
N PRO A 144 1.03 9.73 -11.93
CA PRO A 144 -0.35 10.13 -11.59
C PRO A 144 -1.15 8.97 -10.98
N ARG A 145 -0.65 7.73 -11.13
CA ARG A 145 -1.27 6.54 -10.55
C ARG A 145 -0.26 5.44 -10.25
N GLY A 146 -0.59 4.60 -9.28
CA GLY A 146 0.25 3.49 -8.86
C GLY A 146 -0.35 2.65 -7.75
N ASN A 147 0.50 1.85 -7.12
CA ASN A 147 0.12 0.91 -6.08
C ASN A 147 0.76 1.29 -4.74
N LEU A 148 0.07 0.92 -3.67
CA LEU A 148 0.51 1.09 -2.29
C LEU A 148 0.57 -0.29 -1.64
N ALA A 149 1.61 -0.53 -0.86
CA ALA A 149 1.79 -1.79 -0.17
C ALA A 149 2.21 -1.57 1.27
N PHE A 150 1.30 -1.87 2.20
CA PHE A 150 1.66 -2.13 3.59
C PHE A 150 2.16 -3.56 3.75
N ARG A 151 3.20 -3.71 4.58
CA ARG A 151 3.67 -5.00 5.06
C ARG A 151 3.91 -4.90 6.55
N TRP A 152 3.45 -5.89 7.28
CA TRP A 152 3.71 -6.04 8.71
C TRP A 152 4.35 -7.40 8.93
N PHE A 153 5.52 -7.43 9.54
CA PHE A 153 6.28 -8.66 9.78
C PHE A 153 6.22 -9.02 11.26
N LEU A 154 5.91 -10.29 11.53
CA LEU A 154 5.72 -10.83 12.88
C LEU A 154 4.69 -9.99 13.65
N ALA A 155 3.53 -9.74 13.02
CA ALA A 155 2.43 -9.07 13.67
C ALA A 155 1.66 -10.07 14.54
N ASP A 156 1.28 -9.65 15.75
CA ASP A 156 0.54 -10.51 16.69
C ASP A 156 -0.89 -10.81 16.20
N GLU A 157 -1.44 -9.92 15.36
CA GLU A 157 -2.75 -10.07 14.72
C GLU A 157 -2.80 -9.40 13.35
N VAL A 158 -3.79 -9.76 12.53
CA VAL A 158 -4.05 -9.09 11.24
C VAL A 158 -4.45 -7.64 11.53
N PRO A 159 -3.73 -6.64 10.99
CA PRO A 159 -4.00 -5.24 11.33
C PRO A 159 -5.34 -4.73 10.84
N GLY A 160 -5.80 -3.60 11.37
CA GLY A 160 -6.93 -2.87 10.81
C GLY A 160 -6.61 -2.30 9.42
N ARG A 161 -7.63 -2.22 8.55
CA ARG A 161 -7.49 -1.56 7.24
C ARG A 161 -7.16 -0.08 7.43
N PRO A 162 -6.16 0.49 6.73
CA PRO A 162 -5.88 1.92 6.77
C PRO A 162 -7.09 2.73 6.32
N GLU A 163 -7.32 3.85 7.00
CA GLU A 163 -8.31 4.84 6.60
C GLU A 163 -7.68 5.80 5.59
N VAL A 164 -8.48 6.24 4.62
CA VAL A 164 -8.01 7.06 3.51
C VAL A 164 -8.95 8.22 3.25
N GLN A 165 -8.37 9.38 3.00
CA GLN A 165 -9.10 10.57 2.60
C GLN A 165 -8.36 11.25 1.44
N LEU A 166 -9.06 11.47 0.33
CA LEU A 166 -8.57 12.31 -0.76
C LEU A 166 -8.90 13.76 -0.41
N VAL A 167 -7.89 14.63 -0.44
CA VAL A 167 -8.00 16.06 -0.13
C VAL A 167 -7.27 16.88 -1.18
N LYS A 168 -7.53 18.19 -1.21
CA LYS A 168 -6.66 19.12 -1.94
C LYS A 168 -5.34 19.30 -1.17
N LEU A 169 -4.25 19.44 -1.90
CA LEU A 169 -2.90 19.55 -1.34
C LEU A 169 -2.77 20.64 -0.26
N PRO A 170 -3.39 21.83 -0.39
CA PRO A 170 -3.36 22.85 0.66
C PRO A 170 -4.08 22.46 1.95
N ASP A 171 -5.04 21.54 1.88
CA ASP A 171 -5.83 21.05 3.02
C ASP A 171 -5.19 19.83 3.69
N ALA A 172 -4.10 19.30 3.12
CA ALA A 172 -3.39 18.16 3.69
C ALA A 172 -2.75 18.53 5.04
N PRO A 173 -2.79 17.64 6.05
CA PRO A 173 -2.15 17.88 7.33
C PRO A 173 -0.65 18.20 7.15
N SER A 174 -0.16 19.21 7.86
CA SER A 174 1.25 19.61 7.84
C SER A 174 2.04 19.14 9.06
N SER A 175 1.35 18.55 10.06
CA SER A 175 1.94 18.06 11.31
C SER A 175 1.15 16.87 11.84
N VAL A 176 1.77 16.12 12.75
CA VAL A 176 1.10 15.05 13.51
C VAL A 176 0.12 15.64 14.52
N THR A 177 -0.98 14.95 14.77
CA THR A 177 -2.00 15.32 15.76
C THR A 177 -1.69 14.78 17.14
#